data_AF-A0A8J7KE61-F1
#
_entry.id   AF-A0A8J7KE61-F1
#
_cell.length_a   1.000
_cell.length_b   1.000
_cell.length_c   1.000
_cell.angle_alpha   90.00
_cell.angle_beta   90.00
_cell.angle_gamma   90.00
#
_symmetry.space_group_name_H-M   'P 1'
#
loop_
_entity.id
_entity.type
_entity.pdbx_description
1 polymer ?
#
loop_
_entity_poly.entity_id
_entity_poly.type
_entity_poly.pdbx_seq_one_letter_code
_entity_poly.pdbx_strand_id
1 'polypeptide(L)' 'MTDLSVQTNFQIELKDEERTRCEVWTRVMGYHRPVTSFNVGKKGEFAERTFFQENRSSCCQ' A
#
# COMPACT_ATOMS: atom_id res chain seq x y z
N MET A 1 6.75 -22.06 -32.78
CA MET A 1 6.25 -20.78 -32.24
C MET A 1 4.97 -21.09 -31.48
N THR A 2 5.08 -21.40 -30.19
CA THR A 2 3.90 -21.65 -29.33
C THR A 2 3.32 -20.32 -28.91
N ASP A 3 2.05 -20.14 -29.24
CA ASP A 3 1.23 -18.97 -29.01
C ASP A 3 0.96 -18.77 -27.51
N LEU A 4 1.36 -17.62 -26.97
CA LEU A 4 1.30 -17.25 -25.55
C LEU A 4 -0.06 -16.58 -25.17
N SER A 5 -1.12 -16.73 -25.97
CA SER A 5 -2.33 -15.88 -25.87
C SER A 5 -3.47 -16.38 -24.99
N VAL A 6 -3.21 -17.19 -23.96
CA VAL A 6 -4.25 -17.49 -22.94
C VAL A 6 -3.76 -17.09 -21.55
N GLN A 7 -3.76 -15.80 -21.28
CA GLN A 7 -3.69 -15.28 -19.91
C GLN A 7 -5.07 -15.43 -19.28
N THR A 8 -5.39 -16.63 -18.77
CA THR A 8 -6.51 -16.80 -17.86
C THR A 8 -6.20 -16.02 -16.58
N ASN A 9 -6.97 -14.97 -16.28
CA ASN A 9 -6.96 -14.31 -14.97
C ASN A 9 -7.39 -15.33 -13.90
N PHE A 10 -6.43 -16.08 -13.38
CA PHE A 10 -6.63 -16.99 -12.25
C PHE A 10 -6.72 -16.12 -10.99
N GLN A 11 -7.93 -15.87 -10.52
CA GLN A 11 -8.17 -15.24 -9.22
C GLN A 11 -7.90 -16.29 -8.14
N ILE A 12 -6.81 -16.12 -7.40
CA ILE A 12 -6.44 -17.01 -6.29
C ILE A 12 -7.22 -16.56 -5.06
N GLU A 13 -8.33 -17.25 -4.76
CA GLU A 13 -9.13 -17.00 -3.55
C GLU A 13 -8.59 -17.81 -2.36
N LEU A 14 -7.99 -17.12 -1.38
CA LEU A 14 -7.48 -17.71 -0.13
C LEU A 14 -8.51 -17.56 0.99
N LYS A 15 -8.74 -18.63 1.76
CA LYS A 15 -9.55 -18.58 2.99
C LYS A 15 -8.82 -17.76 4.06
N ASP A 16 -9.56 -17.13 4.97
CA ASP A 16 -8.95 -16.27 6.01
C ASP A 16 -7.97 -17.02 6.92
N GLU A 17 -8.20 -18.32 7.16
CA GLU A 17 -7.32 -19.19 7.95
C GLU A 17 -5.94 -19.43 7.29
N GLU A 18 -5.88 -19.30 5.96
CA GLU A 18 -4.65 -19.52 5.18
C GLU A 18 -3.83 -18.22 5.04
N ARG A 19 -4.34 -17.08 5.54
CA ARG A 19 -3.70 -15.77 5.41
C ARG A 19 -2.74 -15.48 6.55
N THR A 20 -1.55 -15.01 6.21
CA THR A 20 -0.60 -14.46 7.18
C THR A 20 -0.79 -12.96 7.31
N ARG A 21 -0.77 -12.44 8.56
CA ARG A 21 -0.85 -11.00 8.80
C ARG A 21 0.40 -10.30 8.26
N CYS A 22 0.20 -9.34 7.35
CA CYS A 22 1.28 -8.48 6.89
C CYS A 22 1.54 -7.35 7.89
N GLU A 23 2.82 -7.03 8.09
CA GLU A 23 3.21 -5.81 8.78
C GLU A 23 3.38 -4.67 7.77
N VAL A 24 2.71 -3.55 8.05
CA VAL A 24 2.82 -2.34 7.22
C VAL A 24 3.84 -1.41 7.85
N TRP A 25 4.79 -0.96 7.04
CA TRP A 25 5.87 -0.07 7.44
C TRP A 25 5.74 1.28 6.72
N THR A 26 6.08 2.36 7.41
CA THR A 26 6.02 3.72 6.86
C THR A 26 7.27 4.51 7.25
N ARG A 27 7.60 5.52 6.43
CA ARG A 27 8.74 6.39 6.68
C ARG A 27 8.34 7.56 7.57
N VAL A 28 8.94 7.64 8.76
CA VAL A 28 8.73 8.74 9.72
C VAL A 28 10.05 9.45 9.93
N MET A 29 10.10 10.77 9.69
CA MET A 29 11.25 11.64 9.95
C MET A 29 12.62 11.10 9.46
N GLY A 30 12.63 10.24 8.44
CA GLY A 30 13.86 9.71 7.84
C GLY A 30 14.04 8.19 7.90
N TYR A 31 13.38 7.48 8.82
CA TYR A 31 13.55 6.03 9.03
C TYR A 31 12.23 5.25 8.89
N HIS A 32 12.34 3.93 8.69
CA HIS A 32 11.18 3.04 8.61
C HIS A 32 10.71 2.62 10.00
N ARG A 33 9.41 2.76 10.26
CA ARG A 33 8.77 2.37 11.51
C ARG A 33 7.49 1.57 11.21
N PRO A 34 7.22 0.46 11.92
CA PRO A 34 6.00 -0.30 11.70
C PRO A 34 4.80 0.51 12.19
N VAL A 35 3.73 0.52 11.40
CA VAL A 35 2.49 1.26 11.70
C VAL A 35 1.81 0.71 12.96
N THR A 36 2.00 -0.58 13.25
CA THR A 36 1.50 -1.25 14.47
C THR A 36 2.01 -0.59 15.76
N SER A 37 3.18 0.04 15.72
CA SER A 37 3.80 0.71 16.87
C SER A 37 3.30 2.15 17.11
N PHE A 38 2.29 2.63 16.38
CA PHE A 38 1.84 4.00 16.47
C PHE A 38 0.95 4.23 17.69
N ASN A 39 1.27 5.26 18.47
CA ASN A 39 0.41 5.75 19.54
C ASN A 39 -0.78 6.52 18.96
N VAL A 40 -1.83 6.76 19.75
CA VAL A 40 -3.06 7.44 19.29
C VAL A 40 -2.77 8.80 18.64
N GLY A 41 -1.94 9.64 19.26
CA GLY A 41 -1.58 10.94 18.67
C GLY A 41 -0.84 10.82 17.33
N LYS A 42 0.03 9.81 17.19
CA LYS A 42 0.76 9.59 15.93
C LYS A 42 -0.14 9.05 14.81
N LYS A 43 -1.18 8.28 15.16
CA LYS A 43 -2.22 7.85 14.21
C LYS A 43 -3.02 9.06 13.69
N GLY A 44 -3.37 10.00 14.58
CA GLY A 44 -4.02 11.26 14.20
C GLY A 44 -3.15 12.08 13.23
N GLU A 45 -1.91 12.37 13.63
CA GLU A 45 -0.95 13.11 12.77
C GLU A 45 -0.75 12.42 11.41
N PHE A 46 -0.71 11.09 11.38
CA PHE A 46 -0.55 10.35 10.13
C PHE A 46 -1.78 10.45 9.22
N ALA A 47 -2.99 10.44 9.79
CA ALA A 47 -4.24 10.54 9.03
C ALA A 47 -4.45 11.92 8.40
N GLU A 48 -3.89 12.97 9.00
CA GLU A 48 -3.94 14.35 8.48
C GLU A 48 -2.95 14.61 7.34
N ARG A 49 -2.05 13.65 7.04
CA ARG A 49 -1.06 13.81 5.97
C ARG A 49 -1.73 13.78 4.60
N THR A 50 -1.42 14.77 3.77
CA THR A 50 -1.84 14.81 2.38
C THR A 50 -0.78 14.18 1.48
N PHE A 51 -1.21 13.23 0.65
CA PHE A 51 -0.36 12.60 -0.36
C PHE A 51 -0.38 13.42 -1.64
N PHE A 52 0.75 13.44 -2.32
CA PHE A 52 0.84 13.98 -3.66
C PHE A 52 -0.10 13.21 -4.60
N GLN A 53 -0.84 13.93 -5.43
CA GLN A 53 -1.70 13.37 -6.46
C GLN A 53 -1.28 13.96 -7.81
N GLU A 54 -0.80 13.09 -8.70
CA GLU A 54 -0.24 13.46 -10.01
C GLU A 54 -1.23 14.29 -10.84
N ASN A 55 -2.50 13.87 -10.89
CA ASN A 55 -3.57 14.52 -11.63
C ASN A 55 -3.94 15.95 -11.16
N ARG A 56 -3.52 16.37 -9.96
CA ARG A 56 -3.74 17.74 -9.44
C ARG A 56 -2.58 18.68 -9.73
N SER A 57 -1.50 18.17 -10.33
CA SER A 57 -0.27 18.92 -10.58
C SER A 57 -0.30 19.47 -12.00
N SER A 58 -1.13 20.48 -12.24
CA SER A 58 -1.42 21.04 -13.57
C SER A 58 -0.29 21.88 -14.19
N CYS A 59 0.97 21.73 -13.74
CA CYS A 59 2.07 22.56 -14.22
C CYS A 59 2.84 21.97 -15.43
N CYS A 60 2.61 20.70 -15.76
CA CYS A 60 3.28 20.04 -16.88
C CYS A 60 2.23 19.39 -17.81
N GLN A 61 1.56 20.19 -18.63
CA GLN A 61 1.02 19.75 -19.93
C GLN A 61 1.73 20.50 -21.04
#